data_AF-A0A0P8CF33-F1
#
_entry.id   AF-A0A0P8CF33-F1
#
_cell.length_a   1.000
_cell.length_b   1.000
_cell.length_c   1.000
_cell.angle_alpha   90.00
_cell.angle_beta   90.00
_cell.angle_gamma   90.00
#
_symmetry.space_group_name_H-M   'P 1'
#
loop_
_entity.id
_entity.type
_entity.pdbx_description
1 polymer ?
#
loop_
_entity_poly.entity_id
_entity_poly.type
_entity_poly.pdbx_seq_one_letter_code
_entity_poly.pdbx_strand_id
1 'polypeptide(L)'
;MSFASVDIEHFFIEIRSIMDYVAEIIVCTSKKRGQLPKKVSKTTSFEELRNWVLESPSNKVRLGKDISKIVESANWFSSIRLIRDALIHKGGFALVFMDPKEGILFQVTKGFKNYVNHDIVMYNEYVAYFDRFAAIYVSYLFLFLERFAKAIFSILQPQHFDSSIRSGFSDVLVQWMDSFINLNSAFLKYTFRWQ
;
A
#
# COMPACT_ATOMS: atom_id res chain seq x y z
N MET A 1 -13.52 6.45 23.43
CA MET A 1 -12.65 6.00 22.32
C MET A 1 -12.12 4.63 22.72
N SER A 2 -12.34 3.59 21.91
CA SER A 2 -11.84 2.25 22.22
C SER A 2 -10.35 2.18 21.86
N PHE A 3 -9.53 1.44 22.60
CA PHE A 3 -8.12 1.24 22.22
C PHE A 3 -8.00 0.70 20.78
N ALA A 4 -8.91 -0.20 20.39
CA ALA A 4 -8.96 -0.75 19.04
C ALA A 4 -9.20 0.31 17.94
N SER A 5 -9.97 1.38 18.21
CA SER A 5 -10.18 2.43 17.19
C SER A 5 -8.91 3.24 16.97
N VAL A 6 -8.13 3.49 18.03
CA VAL A 6 -6.84 4.17 17.94
C VAL A 6 -5.83 3.31 17.17
N ASP A 7 -5.79 2.00 17.44
CA ASP A 7 -4.91 1.07 16.73
C ASP A 7 -5.22 1.01 15.22
N ILE A 8 -6.51 1.03 14.86
CA ILE A 8 -6.95 1.08 13.47
C ILE A 8 -6.52 2.40 12.80
N GLU A 9 -6.68 3.54 13.47
CA GLU A 9 -6.20 4.83 12.94
C GLU A 9 -4.68 4.82 12.76
N HIS A 10 -3.94 4.28 13.73
CA HIS A 10 -2.50 4.17 13.69
C HIS A 10 -2.02 3.28 12.54
N PHE A 11 -2.70 2.16 12.28
CA PHE A 11 -2.41 1.29 11.13
C PHE A 11 -2.38 2.06 9.79
N PHE A 12 -3.36 2.93 9.55
CA PHE A 12 -3.41 3.73 8.33
C PHE A 12 -2.30 4.80 8.27
N ILE A 13 -1.91 5.35 9.41
CA ILE A 13 -0.80 6.31 9.53
C ILE A 13 0.52 5.60 9.20
N GLU A 14 0.78 4.43 9.76
CA GLU A 14 2.03 3.70 9.58
C GLU A 14 2.25 3.29 8.11
N ILE A 15 1.24 2.73 7.45
CA ILE A 15 1.35 2.39 6.01
C ILE A 15 1.65 3.65 5.18
N ARG A 16 1.00 4.77 5.49
CA ARG A 16 1.24 6.05 4.79
C ARG A 16 2.70 6.50 4.95
N SER A 17 3.22 6.46 6.17
CA SER A 17 4.58 6.87 6.52
C SER A 17 5.63 5.99 5.82
N ILE A 18 5.44 4.66 5.83
CA ILE A 18 6.35 3.72 5.15
C ILE A 18 6.46 4.06 3.66
N MET A 19 5.34 4.36 3.00
CA MET A 19 5.36 4.70 1.58
C MET A 19 6.07 6.05 1.32
N ASP A 20 5.96 7.02 2.22
CA ASP A 20 6.72 8.29 2.13
C ASP A 20 8.23 8.07 2.24
N TYR A 21 8.68 7.23 3.18
CA TYR A 21 10.08 6.84 3.22
C TYR A 21 10.54 6.14 1.94
N VAL A 22 9.70 5.32 1.32
CA VAL A 22 10.00 4.73 0.01
C VAL A 22 10.17 5.82 -1.05
N ALA A 23 9.33 6.85 -1.06
CA ALA A 23 9.47 7.98 -1.98
C ALA A 23 10.79 8.73 -1.77
N GLU A 24 11.16 8.98 -0.51
CA GLU A 24 12.45 9.60 -0.16
C GLU A 24 13.64 8.78 -0.68
N ILE A 25 13.62 7.46 -0.48
CA ILE A 25 14.68 6.56 -0.98
C ILE A 25 14.75 6.62 -2.52
N ILE A 26 13.61 6.63 -3.22
CA ILE A 26 13.58 6.77 -4.68
C ILE A 26 14.22 8.08 -5.13
N VAL A 27 13.88 9.19 -4.47
CA VAL A 27 14.46 10.50 -4.77
C VAL A 27 15.97 10.50 -4.51
N CYS A 28 16.44 9.95 -3.40
CA CYS A 28 17.85 9.87 -3.04
C CYS A 28 18.67 8.97 -3.99
N THR A 29 18.06 7.91 -4.52
CA THR A 29 18.74 6.96 -5.44
C THR A 29 18.73 7.41 -6.90
N SER A 30 18.07 8.52 -7.21
CA SER A 30 18.03 9.12 -8.55
C SER A 30 19.40 9.69 -8.93
N LYS A 31 20.17 8.89 -9.68
CA LYS A 31 21.61 9.09 -9.97
C LYS A 31 21.98 10.42 -10.65
N LYS A 32 21.08 11.11 -11.35
CA LYS A 32 21.45 12.26 -12.20
C LYS A 32 20.84 13.58 -11.72
N ARG A 33 21.67 14.63 -11.65
CA ARG A 33 21.22 16.01 -11.43
C ARG A 33 20.23 16.39 -12.53
N GLY A 34 19.00 16.79 -12.15
CA GLY A 34 17.92 17.13 -13.08
C GLY A 34 17.09 15.93 -13.59
N GLN A 35 17.37 14.71 -13.14
CA GLN A 35 16.57 13.53 -13.46
C GLN A 35 15.11 13.71 -13.05
N LEU A 36 14.90 14.25 -11.85
CA LEU A 36 13.60 14.62 -11.32
C LEU A 36 13.38 16.15 -11.38
N PRO A 37 12.15 16.61 -11.66
CA PRO A 37 11.81 18.03 -11.51
C PRO A 37 11.99 18.50 -10.05
N LYS A 38 12.31 19.79 -9.84
CA LYS A 38 12.55 20.36 -8.49
C LYS A 38 11.43 20.10 -7.48
N LYS A 39 10.17 20.06 -7.95
CA LYS A 39 9.00 19.77 -7.13
C LYS A 39 9.05 18.34 -6.59
N VAL A 40 9.35 17.37 -7.46
CA VAL A 40 9.42 15.94 -7.13
C VAL A 40 10.70 15.62 -6.37
N SER A 41 11.82 16.24 -6.70
CA SER A 41 13.08 16.00 -5.97
C SER A 41 13.08 16.51 -4.52
N LYS A 42 12.03 17.24 -4.12
CA LYS A 42 11.83 17.75 -2.75
C LYS A 42 10.59 17.14 -2.09
N THR A 43 9.82 16.33 -2.81
CA THR A 43 8.65 15.70 -2.21
C THR A 43 9.09 14.52 -1.37
N THR A 44 8.48 14.41 -0.20
CA THR A 44 8.49 13.18 0.61
C THR A 44 7.24 12.36 0.33
N SER A 45 6.30 12.85 -0.48
CA SER A 45 5.00 12.24 -0.73
C SER A 45 5.06 11.17 -1.82
N PHE A 46 4.82 9.91 -1.45
CA PHE A 46 4.70 8.82 -2.42
C PHE A 46 3.60 9.05 -3.46
N GLU A 47 2.47 9.62 -3.05
CA GLU A 47 1.37 9.91 -3.96
C GLU A 47 1.77 10.97 -5.01
N GLU A 48 2.50 12.00 -4.61
CA GLU A 48 2.96 13.03 -5.55
C GLU A 48 3.96 12.44 -6.54
N LEU A 49 4.88 11.61 -6.05
CA LEU A 49 5.83 10.87 -6.90
C LEU A 49 5.07 9.96 -7.88
N ARG A 50 4.10 9.18 -7.40
CA ARG A 50 3.30 8.28 -8.22
C ARG A 50 2.50 9.02 -9.28
N ASN A 51 1.83 10.11 -8.92
CA ASN A 51 1.09 10.93 -9.87
C ASN A 51 2.01 11.49 -10.97
N TRP A 52 3.19 12.00 -10.60
CA TRP A 52 4.18 12.45 -11.57
C TRP A 52 4.64 11.33 -12.52
N VAL A 53 4.86 10.10 -12.04
CA VAL A 53 5.19 8.95 -12.90
C VAL A 53 4.06 8.63 -13.87
N LEU A 54 2.81 8.71 -13.42
CA LEU A 54 1.62 8.39 -14.21
C LEU A 54 1.27 9.48 -15.24
N GLU A 55 1.66 10.74 -15.01
CA GLU A 55 1.36 11.87 -15.89
C GLU A 55 1.90 11.73 -17.32
N SER A 56 3.08 11.10 -17.51
CA SER A 56 3.69 11.00 -18.83
C SER A 56 4.60 9.77 -18.97
N PRO A 57 4.58 9.07 -20.12
CA PRO A 57 5.55 8.02 -20.42
C PRO A 57 7.02 8.49 -20.32
N SER A 58 7.28 9.77 -20.60
CA SER A 58 8.63 10.36 -20.49
C SER A 58 9.13 10.38 -19.04
N ASN A 59 8.25 10.58 -18.05
CA ASN A 59 8.61 10.55 -16.64
C ASN A 59 9.03 9.14 -16.20
N LYS A 60 8.38 8.10 -16.73
CA LYS A 60 8.76 6.70 -16.48
C LYS A 60 10.18 6.39 -16.96
N VAL A 61 10.55 6.91 -18.13
CA VAL A 61 11.90 6.77 -18.67
C VAL A 61 12.91 7.51 -17.79
N ARG A 62 12.57 8.73 -17.34
CA ARG A 62 13.42 9.53 -16.46
C ARG A 62 13.67 8.87 -15.13
N LEU A 63 12.64 8.30 -14.49
CA LEU A 63 12.78 7.62 -13.20
C LEU A 63 13.54 6.29 -13.32
N GLY A 64 13.41 5.62 -14.46
CA GLY A 64 13.94 4.29 -14.70
C GLY A 64 12.78 3.29 -14.78
N LYS A 65 12.85 2.37 -15.75
CA LYS A 65 11.75 1.46 -16.08
C LYS A 65 11.34 0.58 -14.90
N ASP A 66 12.31 0.09 -14.13
CA ASP A 66 12.03 -0.86 -13.03
C ASP A 66 11.34 -0.17 -11.86
N ILE A 67 11.88 0.98 -11.41
CA ILE A 67 11.25 1.78 -10.33
C ILE A 67 9.88 2.28 -10.76
N SER A 68 9.72 2.72 -12.00
CA SER A 68 8.42 3.19 -12.51
C SER A 68 7.37 2.09 -12.46
N LYS A 69 7.70 0.86 -12.89
CA LYS A 69 6.79 -0.29 -12.79
C LYS A 69 6.39 -0.59 -11.35
N ILE A 70 7.33 -0.47 -10.41
CA ILE A 70 7.05 -0.69 -8.98
C ILE A 70 6.11 0.38 -8.44
N VAL A 71 6.39 1.66 -8.71
CA VAL A 71 5.52 2.78 -8.31
C VAL A 71 4.12 2.63 -8.90
N GLU A 72 4.00 2.19 -10.15
CA GLU A 72 2.71 1.93 -10.80
C GLU A 72 1.94 0.78 -10.15
N SER A 73 2.65 -0.27 -9.69
CA SER A 73 2.05 -1.43 -9.04
C SER A 73 1.39 -1.13 -7.68
N ALA A 74 1.69 0.03 -7.08
CA ALA A 74 1.11 0.47 -5.81
C ALA A 74 -0.27 1.14 -5.97
N ASN A 75 -1.15 0.60 -6.82
CA ASN A 75 -2.51 1.13 -7.02
C ASN A 75 -3.40 1.01 -5.76
N TRP A 76 -3.14 0.00 -4.93
CA TRP A 76 -3.81 -0.24 -3.65
C TRP A 76 -3.61 0.90 -2.64
N PHE A 77 -2.50 1.63 -2.75
CA PHE A 77 -2.11 2.66 -1.80
C PHE A 77 -3.08 3.85 -1.74
N SER A 78 -3.68 4.21 -2.89
CA SER A 78 -4.63 5.32 -2.95
C SER A 78 -5.84 5.09 -2.03
N SER A 79 -6.29 3.84 -1.86
CA SER A 79 -7.39 3.50 -0.95
C SER A 79 -7.02 3.73 0.52
N ILE A 80 -5.82 3.31 0.95
CA ILE A 80 -5.30 3.55 2.30
C ILE A 80 -5.21 5.05 2.57
N ARG A 81 -4.65 5.80 1.62
CA ARG A 81 -4.53 7.26 1.74
C ARG A 81 -5.89 7.93 1.88
N LEU A 82 -6.89 7.51 1.11
CA LEU A 82 -8.24 8.06 1.19
C LEU A 82 -8.88 7.83 2.55
N ILE A 83 -8.73 6.64 3.13
CA ILE A 83 -9.25 6.30 4.46
C ILE A 83 -8.52 7.12 5.53
N ARG A 84 -7.18 7.18 5.48
CA ARG A 84 -6.37 7.99 6.40
C ARG A 84 -6.76 9.46 6.33
N ASP A 85 -6.87 10.03 5.13
CA ASP A 85 -7.25 11.44 4.96
C ASP A 85 -8.66 11.70 5.49
N ALA A 86 -9.55 10.70 5.45
CA ALA A 86 -10.86 10.79 6.09
C ALA A 86 -10.71 10.94 7.61
N LEU A 87 -9.97 10.03 8.24
CA LEU A 87 -9.75 9.97 9.69
C LEU A 87 -9.03 11.22 10.21
N ILE A 88 -7.93 11.60 9.59
CA ILE A 88 -7.01 12.61 10.15
C ILE A 88 -7.38 14.04 9.73
N HIS A 89 -7.88 14.24 8.50
CA HIS A 89 -8.02 15.60 7.93
C HIS A 89 -9.46 16.01 7.66
N LYS A 90 -10.38 15.05 7.53
CA LYS A 90 -11.76 15.36 7.12
C LYS A 90 -12.76 15.17 8.25
N GLY A 91 -12.32 14.85 9.46
CA GLY A 91 -13.21 14.63 10.61
C GLY A 91 -14.05 13.35 10.48
N GLY A 92 -13.56 12.36 9.73
CA GLY A 92 -14.08 11.01 9.80
C GLY A 92 -13.62 10.32 11.09
N PHE A 93 -14.28 9.24 11.45
CA PHE A 93 -13.96 8.48 12.66
C PHE A 93 -14.08 6.98 12.41
N ALA A 94 -13.28 6.20 13.14
CA ALA A 94 -13.35 4.75 13.15
C ALA A 94 -14.36 4.28 14.20
N LEU A 95 -15.33 3.47 13.76
CA LEU A 95 -16.23 2.72 14.65
C LEU A 95 -15.74 1.29 14.75
N VAL A 96 -15.68 0.76 15.97
CA VAL A 96 -15.31 -0.63 16.24
C VAL A 96 -16.48 -1.31 16.91
N PHE A 97 -16.90 -2.43 16.36
CA PHE A 97 -18.03 -3.22 16.84
C PHE A 97 -17.48 -4.44 17.56
N MET A 98 -17.65 -4.46 18.88
CA MET A 98 -17.21 -5.54 19.76
C MET A 98 -18.35 -6.54 19.90
N ASP A 99 -18.59 -7.35 18.87
CA ASP A 99 -19.42 -8.56 19.01
C ASP A 99 -18.53 -9.79 18.75
N PRO A 100 -17.79 -10.27 19.77
CA PRO A 100 -16.69 -11.18 19.52
C PRO A 100 -17.16 -12.63 19.51
N LYS A 101 -17.56 -13.09 18.32
CA LYS A 101 -17.38 -14.49 17.89
C LYS A 101 -16.56 -14.61 16.59
N GLU A 102 -16.51 -13.58 15.76
CA GLU A 102 -16.00 -13.68 14.37
C GLU A 102 -14.85 -12.70 14.01
N GLY A 103 -14.36 -11.89 14.95
CA GLY A 103 -13.20 -11.01 14.75
C GLY A 103 -13.41 -9.55 15.17
N ILE A 104 -12.52 -8.65 14.70
CA ILE A 104 -12.63 -7.20 14.94
C ILE A 104 -13.39 -6.57 13.78
N LEU A 105 -14.64 -6.19 14.01
CA LEU A 105 -15.45 -5.49 13.02
C LEU A 105 -15.22 -3.99 13.10
N PHE A 106 -15.03 -3.35 11.94
CA PHE A 106 -14.79 -1.91 11.88
C PHE A 106 -15.46 -1.22 10.69
N GLN A 107 -15.64 0.08 10.84
CA GLN A 107 -16.07 0.99 9.78
C GLN A 107 -15.29 2.30 9.91
N VAL A 108 -14.97 2.94 8.78
CA VAL A 108 -14.51 4.33 8.77
C VAL A 108 -15.53 5.17 8.04
N THR A 109 -16.09 6.16 8.74
CA THR A 109 -17.19 6.97 8.20
C THR A 109 -17.02 8.46 8.45
N LYS A 110 -17.66 9.27 7.58
CA LYS A 110 -17.93 10.69 7.80
C LYS A 110 -19.38 10.97 7.39
N GLY A 111 -20.26 11.21 8.37
CA GLY A 111 -21.70 11.30 8.11
C GLY A 111 -22.22 9.98 7.53
N PHE A 112 -22.83 10.04 6.35
CA PHE A 112 -23.33 8.85 5.63
C PHE A 112 -22.28 8.20 4.71
N LYS A 113 -21.08 8.79 4.58
CA LYS A 113 -20.07 8.27 3.67
C LYS A 113 -19.20 7.22 4.35
N ASN A 114 -19.29 5.98 3.88
CA ASN A 114 -18.36 4.91 4.22
C ASN A 114 -17.08 5.01 3.36
N TYR A 115 -15.92 4.87 3.99
CA TYR A 115 -14.61 4.91 3.32
C TYR A 115 -13.98 3.51 3.16
N VAL A 116 -14.47 2.52 3.90
CA VAL A 116 -14.03 1.13 3.77
C VAL A 116 -14.99 0.42 2.83
N ASN A 117 -14.53 0.17 1.60
CA ASN A 117 -15.27 -0.62 0.65
C ASN A 117 -14.31 -1.57 -0.06
N HIS A 118 -14.32 -2.83 0.35
CA HIS A 118 -13.48 -3.87 -0.22
C HIS A 118 -14.21 -5.20 -0.12
N ASP A 119 -14.94 -5.57 -1.18
CA ASP A 119 -15.93 -6.67 -1.22
C ASP A 119 -15.54 -7.94 -0.45
N ILE A 120 -14.27 -8.35 -0.54
CA ILE A 120 -13.75 -9.58 0.07
C ILE A 120 -13.72 -9.54 1.61
N VAL A 121 -13.67 -8.36 2.22
CA VAL A 121 -13.54 -8.18 3.67
C VAL A 121 -14.77 -7.56 4.31
N MET A 122 -15.81 -7.28 3.53
CA MET A 122 -17.05 -6.71 4.04
C MET A 122 -17.84 -7.77 4.82
N TYR A 123 -18.24 -7.45 6.05
CA TYR A 123 -19.23 -8.21 6.83
C TYR A 123 -20.64 -7.91 6.34
N ASN A 124 -20.90 -6.64 6.03
CA ASN A 124 -22.11 -6.15 5.37
C ASN A 124 -21.75 -4.90 4.53
N GLU A 125 -22.72 -4.15 4.02
CA GLU A 125 -22.49 -2.97 3.17
C GLU A 125 -21.63 -1.86 3.82
N TYR A 126 -21.58 -1.81 5.15
CA TYR A 126 -20.98 -0.70 5.90
C TYR A 126 -19.80 -1.11 6.79
N VAL A 127 -19.76 -2.37 7.21
CA VAL A 127 -18.83 -2.89 8.22
C VAL A 127 -17.94 -3.95 7.59
N ALA A 128 -16.65 -3.89 7.89
CA ALA A 128 -15.64 -4.83 7.41
C ALA A 128 -14.95 -5.57 8.56
N TYR A 129 -14.37 -6.71 8.23
CA TYR A 129 -13.44 -7.45 9.09
C TYR A 129 -12.06 -6.79 9.04
N PHE A 130 -11.64 -6.17 10.14
CA PHE A 130 -10.39 -5.41 10.21
C PHE A 130 -9.15 -6.30 10.06
N ASP A 131 -9.16 -7.49 10.66
CA ASP A 131 -8.09 -8.48 10.54
C ASP A 131 -7.85 -8.89 9.08
N ARG A 132 -8.92 -9.19 8.33
CA ARG A 132 -8.83 -9.54 6.90
C ARG A 132 -8.40 -8.35 6.06
N PHE A 133 -8.94 -7.16 6.36
CA PHE A 133 -8.54 -5.92 5.71
C PHE A 133 -7.05 -5.65 5.90
N ALA A 134 -6.57 -5.71 7.15
CA ALA A 134 -5.17 -5.49 7.50
C ALA A 134 -4.26 -6.52 6.82
N ALA A 135 -4.64 -7.81 6.83
CA ALA A 135 -3.87 -8.86 6.17
C ALA A 135 -3.68 -8.60 4.66
N ILE A 136 -4.71 -8.14 3.95
CA ILE A 136 -4.61 -7.79 2.53
C ILE A 136 -3.62 -6.64 2.32
N TYR A 137 -3.76 -5.54 3.06
CA TYR A 137 -2.91 -4.37 2.85
C TYR A 137 -1.47 -4.57 3.32
N VAL A 138 -1.24 -5.34 4.38
CA VAL A 138 0.12 -5.76 4.78
C VAL A 138 0.74 -6.66 3.72
N SER A 139 -0.03 -7.57 3.12
CA SER A 139 0.46 -8.41 2.02
C SER A 139 0.86 -7.57 0.80
N TYR A 140 0.02 -6.59 0.42
CA TYR A 140 0.36 -5.65 -0.65
C TYR A 140 1.62 -4.85 -0.33
N LEU A 141 1.76 -4.38 0.92
CA LEU A 141 2.93 -3.64 1.36
C LEU A 141 4.19 -4.49 1.30
N PHE A 142 4.18 -5.71 1.82
CA PHE A 142 5.34 -6.60 1.79
C PHE A 142 5.74 -6.98 0.38
N LEU A 143 4.79 -7.34 -0.47
CA LEU A 143 5.05 -7.64 -1.88
C LEU A 143 5.66 -6.43 -2.60
N PHE A 144 5.14 -5.23 -2.33
CA PHE A 144 5.67 -3.99 -2.86
C PHE A 144 7.11 -3.73 -2.37
N LEU A 145 7.36 -3.82 -1.06
CA LEU A 145 8.66 -3.58 -0.45
C LEU A 145 9.72 -4.58 -0.92
N GLU A 146 9.35 -5.83 -1.12
CA GLU A 146 10.23 -6.86 -1.68
C GLU A 146 10.67 -6.51 -3.11
N ARG A 147 9.70 -6.16 -3.97
CA ARG A 147 9.98 -5.74 -5.36
C ARG A 147 10.80 -4.45 -5.39
N PHE A 148 10.48 -3.52 -4.49
CA PHE A 148 11.20 -2.26 -4.30
C PHE A 148 12.66 -2.49 -3.90
N ALA A 149 12.92 -3.31 -2.88
CA ALA A 149 14.26 -3.63 -2.40
C ALA A 149 15.10 -4.27 -3.52
N LYS A 150 14.54 -5.22 -4.27
CA LYS A 150 15.20 -5.84 -5.43
C LYS A 150 15.61 -4.81 -6.50
N ALA A 151 14.74 -3.84 -6.80
CA ALA A 151 15.07 -2.79 -7.77
C ALA A 151 16.12 -1.80 -7.25
N ILE A 152 16.04 -1.39 -5.99
CA ILE A 152 17.05 -0.50 -5.38
C ILE A 152 18.40 -1.18 -5.31
N PHE A 153 18.46 -2.47 -4.96
CA PHE A 153 19.69 -3.24 -4.93
C PHE A 153 20.38 -3.29 -6.29
N SER A 154 19.60 -3.53 -7.37
CA SER A 154 20.08 -3.50 -8.75
C SER A 154 20.67 -2.14 -9.15
N ILE A 155 20.09 -1.05 -8.64
CA ILE A 155 20.56 0.32 -8.90
C ILE A 155 21.86 0.62 -8.14
N LEU A 156 21.93 0.25 -6.86
CA LEU A 156 23.03 0.61 -5.97
C LEU A 156 24.28 -0.26 -6.17
N GLN A 157 24.12 -1.54 -6.55
CA GLN A 157 25.22 -2.51 -6.69
C GLN A 157 26.24 -2.42 -5.53
N PRO A 158 25.79 -2.61 -4.26
CA PRO A 158 26.67 -2.44 -3.11
C PRO A 158 27.84 -3.44 -3.17
N GLN A 159 29.08 -2.94 -3.06
CA GLN A 159 30.30 -3.74 -3.23
C GLN A 159 30.64 -4.64 -2.04
N HIS A 160 30.06 -4.39 -0.86
CA HIS A 160 30.26 -5.18 0.36
C HIS A 160 28.91 -5.53 0.97
N PHE A 161 28.40 -6.73 0.66
CA PHE A 161 27.28 -7.32 1.37
C PHE A 161 27.77 -8.56 2.10
N ASP A 162 27.59 -8.59 3.41
CA ASP A 162 27.77 -9.81 4.18
C ASP A 162 26.70 -10.81 3.71
N SER A 163 27.14 -11.90 3.07
CA SER A 163 26.26 -12.90 2.45
C SER A 163 25.28 -13.58 3.41
N SER A 164 25.45 -13.35 4.72
CA SER A 164 24.53 -13.75 5.78
C SER A 164 23.23 -12.92 5.83
N ILE A 165 23.23 -11.71 5.27
CA ILE A 165 22.04 -10.85 5.16
C ILE A 165 21.44 -11.04 3.77
N ARG A 166 20.76 -12.17 3.55
CA ARG A 166 19.83 -12.28 2.41
C ARG A 166 18.62 -11.40 2.70
N SER A 167 18.70 -10.13 2.31
CA SER A 167 17.53 -9.25 2.30
C SER A 167 16.62 -9.65 1.15
N GLY A 168 15.60 -10.43 1.49
CA GLY A 168 14.50 -10.78 0.61
C GLY A 168 13.56 -11.64 1.42
N PHE A 169 12.31 -11.22 1.58
CA PHE A 169 11.26 -12.10 2.05
C PHE A 169 11.37 -13.40 1.24
N SER A 170 11.39 -14.57 1.90
CA SER A 170 11.60 -15.85 1.20
C SER A 170 10.66 -15.94 -0.01
N ASP A 171 11.15 -16.43 -1.15
CA ASP A 171 10.34 -16.51 -2.37
C ASP A 171 9.03 -17.31 -2.13
N VAL A 172 9.02 -18.20 -1.13
CA VAL A 172 7.85 -18.92 -0.65
C VAL A 172 6.79 -17.99 -0.05
N LEU A 173 7.17 -17.04 0.81
CA LEU A 173 6.24 -16.06 1.38
C LEU A 173 5.68 -15.14 0.29
N VAL A 174 6.51 -14.73 -0.67
CA VAL A 174 6.07 -13.95 -1.84
C VAL A 174 5.05 -14.75 -2.65
N GLN A 175 5.33 -16.02 -2.94
CA GLN A 175 4.41 -16.91 -3.64
C GLN A 175 3.11 -17.13 -2.87
N TRP A 176 3.16 -17.25 -1.54
CA TRP A 176 1.96 -17.39 -0.71
C TRP A 176 1.11 -16.12 -0.72
N MET A 177 1.74 -14.95 -0.61
CA MET A 177 1.05 -13.65 -0.73
C MET A 177 0.44 -13.46 -2.12
N ASP A 178 1.20 -13.72 -3.18
CA ASP A 178 0.70 -13.65 -4.57
C ASP A 178 -0.42 -14.67 -4.81
N SER A 179 -0.32 -15.88 -4.27
CA SER A 179 -1.38 -16.90 -4.38
C SER A 179 -2.64 -16.47 -3.66
N PHE A 180 -2.53 -15.89 -2.46
CA PHE A 180 -3.68 -15.38 -1.72
C PHE A 180 -4.38 -14.23 -2.46
N ILE A 181 -3.61 -13.29 -3.02
CA ILE A 181 -4.13 -12.20 -3.85
C ILE A 181 -4.82 -12.76 -5.12
N ASN A 182 -4.23 -13.76 -5.77
CA ASN A 182 -4.74 -14.33 -7.02
C ASN A 182 -5.90 -15.32 -6.84
N LEU A 183 -5.92 -16.09 -5.75
CA LEU A 183 -7.07 -16.93 -5.37
C LEU A 183 -8.33 -16.08 -5.19
N ASN A 184 -8.16 -14.89 -4.62
CA ASN A 184 -9.25 -13.95 -4.42
C ASN A 184 -9.70 -13.26 -5.72
N SER A 185 -8.79 -13.02 -6.68
CA SER A 185 -9.16 -12.48 -8.00
C SER A 185 -9.84 -13.52 -8.91
N ALA A 186 -9.53 -14.81 -8.72
CA ALA A 186 -10.20 -15.92 -9.41
C ALA A 186 -11.62 -16.18 -8.85
N PHE A 187 -11.84 -16.02 -7.54
CA PHE A 187 -13.17 -16.14 -6.93
C PHE A 187 -14.16 -15.11 -7.51
N LEU A 188 -13.70 -13.88 -7.78
CA LEU A 188 -14.49 -12.83 -8.44
C LEU A 188 -14.90 -13.14 -9.88
N LYS A 189 -14.18 -14.03 -10.59
CA LYS A 189 -14.58 -14.47 -11.94
C LYS A 189 -15.67 -15.56 -11.92
N TYR A 190 -15.81 -16.28 -10.82
CA TYR A 190 -16.81 -17.35 -10.69
C TYR A 190 -18.14 -16.88 -10.08
N THR A 191 -18.16 -15.79 -9.32
CA THR A 191 -19.39 -15.22 -8.75
C THR A 191 -20.20 -14.34 -9.72
N PHE A 192 -19.64 -13.93 -10.87
CA PHE A 192 -20.35 -13.18 -11.91
C PHE A 192 -20.87 -14.04 -13.09
N ARG A 193 -20.89 -15.37 -12.97
CA ARG A 193 -21.42 -16.27 -14.02
C ARG A 193 -22.83 -16.83 -13.74
N TRP A 194 -23.52 -16.31 -12.72
CA TRP A 194 -24.92 -16.62 -12.44
C TRP A 194 -25.71 -15.35 -12.16
N GLN A 195 -25.95 -14.56 -13.20
CA GLN A 195 -27.11 -13.68 -13.34
C GLN A 195 -27.62 -13.79 -14.78
#